data_AF-A0A3C0GLA7-F1
#
_entry.id   AF-A0A3C0GLA7-F1
#
_cell.length_a   1.000
_cell.length_b   1.000
_cell.length_c   1.000
_cell.angle_alpha   90.00
_cell.angle_beta   90.00
_cell.angle_gamma   90.00
#
_symmetry.space_group_name_H-M   'P 1'
#
loop_
_entity.id
_entity.type
_entity.pdbx_description
1 polymer ?
#
loop_
_entity_poly.entity_id
_entity_poly.type
_entity_poly.pdbx_seq_one_letter_code
_entity_poly.pdbx_strand_id
1 'polypeptide(L)' 'MLEQDNNPFKNLQGDLKDVPPELRKKVMDDVAAAKLVMELTNLFTGNFASIIEGMLKTNSKPNQK' A
#
# COMPACT_ATOMS: atom_id res chain seq x y z
N MET A 1 -20.35 -15.88 -49.64
CA MET A 1 -19.21 -14.96 -49.45
C MET A 1 -19.25 -14.43 -48.04
N LEU A 2 -18.09 -14.55 -47.39
CA LEU A 2 -17.62 -13.94 -46.14
C LEU A 2 -18.32 -14.40 -44.86
N GLU A 3 -17.58 -15.31 -44.23
CA GLU A 3 -17.74 -15.85 -42.89
C GLU A 3 -18.05 -14.74 -41.87
N GLN A 4 -19.03 -15.01 -41.03
CA GLN A 4 -19.35 -14.14 -39.91
C GLN A 4 -18.13 -14.07 -38.99
N ASP A 5 -17.47 -12.91 -38.98
CA ASP A 5 -16.36 -12.56 -38.10
C ASP A 5 -16.86 -12.45 -36.64
N ASN A 6 -17.21 -13.61 -36.07
CA ASN A 6 -17.51 -13.80 -34.66
C ASN A 6 -16.21 -13.82 -33.90
N ASN A 7 -15.57 -12.66 -33.82
CA ASN A 7 -14.35 -12.45 -33.06
C ASN A 7 -14.58 -12.89 -31.59
N PRO A 8 -13.93 -13.98 -31.12
CA PRO A 8 -14.16 -14.54 -29.80
C PRO A 8 -13.64 -13.64 -28.66
N PHE A 9 -12.82 -12.64 -28.99
CA PHE A 9 -12.30 -11.65 -28.04
C PHE A 9 -13.27 -10.49 -27.78
N LYS A 10 -14.33 -10.31 -28.59
CA LYS A 10 -15.34 -9.25 -28.36
C LYS A 10 -16.05 -9.43 -27.01
N ASN A 11 -16.28 -10.67 -26.59
CA ASN A 11 -16.91 -11.00 -25.32
C ASN A 11 -15.93 -10.96 -24.13
N LEU A 12 -14.63 -10.92 -24.39
CA LEU A 12 -13.60 -10.86 -23.34
C LEU A 12 -13.52 -9.47 -22.70
N GLN A 13 -13.79 -8.40 -23.46
CA GLN A 13 -13.79 -7.02 -22.96
C GLN A 13 -15.14 -6.56 -22.40
N GLY A 14 -16.24 -7.20 -22.82
CA GLY A 14 -17.60 -6.74 -22.52
C GLY A 14 -18.11 -7.08 -21.11
N ASP A 15 -17.48 -8.03 -20.43
CA ASP A 15 -17.98 -8.58 -19.16
C ASP A 15 -16.98 -8.38 -18.02
N LEU A 16 -16.33 -7.21 -18.00
CA LEU A 16 -15.67 -6.72 -16.79
C LEU A 16 -16.74 -6.41 -15.75
N LYS A 17 -17.23 -7.48 -15.12
CA LYS A 17 -18.24 -7.43 -14.07
C LYS A 17 -17.72 -6.52 -12.97
N ASP A 18 -18.48 -5.47 -12.67
CA ASP A 18 -18.13 -4.55 -11.60
C ASP A 18 -17.92 -5.33 -10.30
N VAL A 19 -16.80 -5.04 -9.64
CA VAL A 19 -16.44 -5.67 -8.38
C VAL A 19 -17.52 -5.35 -7.35
N PRO A 20 -18.04 -6.35 -6.62
CA PRO A 20 -18.97 -6.11 -5.53
C PRO A 20 -18.42 -5.03 -4.58
N PRO A 21 -19.24 -4.04 -4.17
CA PRO A 21 -18.77 -2.87 -3.44
C PRO A 21 -18.09 -3.23 -2.12
N GLU A 22 -18.54 -4.30 -1.46
CA GLU A 22 -17.93 -4.84 -0.24
C GLU A 22 -16.51 -5.38 -0.48
N LEU A 23 -16.29 -6.14 -1.56
CA LEU A 23 -14.98 -6.66 -1.92
C LEU A 23 -14.03 -5.55 -2.34
N ARG A 24 -14.53 -4.57 -3.12
CA ARG A 24 -13.74 -3.39 -3.50
C ARG A 24 -13.29 -2.62 -2.27
N LYS A 25 -14.18 -2.39 -1.31
CA LYS A 25 -13.85 -1.70 -0.06
C LYS A 25 -12.78 -2.46 0.73
N LYS A 26 -12.98 -3.76 0.95
CA LYS A 26 -12.03 -4.59 1.70
C LYS A 26 -10.63 -4.57 1.08
N VAL A 27 -10.54 -4.74 -0.24
CA VAL A 27 -9.24 -4.70 -0.94
C VAL A 27 -8.57 -3.33 -0.82
N MET A 28 -9.34 -2.24 -0.94
CA MET A 28 -8.79 -0.89 -0.80
C MET A 28 -8.31 -0.60 0.63
N ASP A 29 -9.02 -1.10 1.64
CA ASP A 29 -8.63 -0.99 3.05
C ASP A 29 -7.29 -1.74 3.31
N ASP A 30 -7.15 -2.96 2.78
CA ASP A 30 -5.91 -3.75 2.88
C ASP A 30 -4.73 -3.05 2.17
N VAL A 31 -4.97 -2.49 0.98
CA VAL A 31 -3.97 -1.71 0.22
C VAL A 31 -3.55 -0.45 0.99
N ALA A 32 -4.50 0.25 1.60
CA ALA A 32 -4.20 1.45 2.39
C ALA A 32 -3.32 1.11 3.61
N ALA A 33 -3.62 0.01 4.31
CA ALA A 33 -2.81 -0.46 5.43
C ALA A 33 -1.38 -0.83 5.00
N ALA A 34 -1.23 -1.60 3.92
CA ALA A 34 0.08 -1.96 3.39
C ALA A 34 0.88 -0.72 2.95
N LYS A 35 0.22 0.24 2.29
CA LYS A 35 0.85 1.49 1.85
C LYS A 35 1.28 2.35 3.03
N LEU A 36 0.47 2.44 4.08
CA LEU A 36 0.84 3.14 5.31
C LEU A 36 2.09 2.52 5.94
N VAL A 37 2.14 1.19 6.06
CA VAL A 37 3.33 0.51 6.60
C VAL A 37 4.56 0.73 5.72
N MET A 38 4.38 0.70 4.39
CA MET A 38 5.45 1.00 3.43
C MET A 38 5.95 2.45 3.54
N GLU A 39 5.05 3.41 3.71
CA GLU A 39 5.41 4.83 3.87
C GLU A 39 6.09 5.08 5.21
N LEU A 40 5.60 4.48 6.30
CA LEU A 40 6.25 4.53 7.61
C LEU A 40 7.64 3.90 7.54
N THR A 41 7.77 2.73 6.92
CA THR A 41 9.08 2.11 6.74
C THR A 41 9.97 3.01 5.90
N ASN A 42 9.57 3.50 4.73
CA ASN A 42 10.39 4.43 3.96
C ASN A 42 10.79 5.71 4.72
N LEU A 43 9.89 6.26 5.53
CA LEU A 43 10.14 7.45 6.34
C LEU A 43 11.12 7.19 7.51
N PHE A 44 11.08 5.99 8.08
CA PHE A 44 11.72 5.67 9.35
C PHE A 44 12.85 4.62 9.28
N THR A 45 12.96 3.84 8.20
CA THR A 45 14.04 2.85 8.00
C THR A 45 15.39 3.51 7.74
N GLY A 46 15.40 4.82 7.48
CA GLY A 46 16.57 5.67 7.67
C GLY A 46 16.89 5.81 9.16
N ASN A 47 17.46 4.75 9.73
CA ASN A 47 18.09 4.73 11.06
C ASN A 47 17.16 4.95 12.26
N PHE A 48 16.03 4.23 12.33
CA PHE A 48 15.15 4.24 13.49
C PHE A 48 15.87 3.92 14.82
N ALA A 49 16.86 3.02 14.77
CA ALA A 49 17.69 2.70 15.92
C ALA A 49 18.45 3.93 16.44
N SER A 50 19.10 4.72 15.59
CA SER A 50 19.80 5.93 16.04
C SER A 50 18.86 7.07 16.41
N ILE A 51 17.68 7.17 15.79
CA ILE A 51 16.67 8.17 16.15
C ILE A 51 16.09 7.87 17.54
N ILE A 52 15.74 6.61 17.82
CA ILE A 52 15.30 6.18 19.15
C ILE A 52 16.43 6.34 20.17
N GLU A 53 17.64 5.92 19.84
CA GLU A 53 18.80 6.08 20.72
C GLU A 53 19.12 7.56 21.01
N GLY A 54 19.03 8.42 20.00
CA GLY A 54 19.18 9.88 20.12
C GLY A 54 18.07 10.50 20.98
N MET A 55 16.82 10.06 20.81
CA MET A 55 15.67 10.50 21.61
C MET A 55 15.81 10.08 23.08
N LEU A 56 16.28 8.86 23.36
CA LEU A 56 16.53 8.38 24.71
C LEU A 56 17.72 9.11 25.37
N LYS A 57 18.79 9.37 24.62
CA LYS A 57 19.96 10.12 25.10
C LYS A 57 19.66 11.60 25.36
N THR A 58 18.80 12.23 24.56
CA THR A 58 18.48 13.68 24.71
C THR A 58 17.79 14.03 26.03
N ASN A 59 17.11 13.06 26.65
CA ASN A 59 16.44 13.23 27.94
C ASN A 59 17.37 12.98 29.14
N SER A 60 18.55 12.41 28.91
CA SER A 60 19.56 12.24 29.95
C SER A 60 20.46 13.47 29.98
N LYS A 61 20.02 14.52 30.67
CA LYS A 61 20.93 15.62 31.02
C LYS A 61 21.99 15.06 31.98
N PRO A 62 23.29 15.05 31.66
CA PRO A 62 24.30 14.87 32.69
C PRO A 62 24.21 16.09 33.59
N ASN A 63 23.77 15.88 34.83
CA ASN A 63 23.83 16.89 35.87
C ASN A 63 25.31 17.14 36.16
N GLN A 64 25.92 18.09 35.45
CA GLN A 64 27.30 18.51 35.68
C GLN A 64 27.32 19.29 37.00
N LYS A 65 27.83 18.63 38.05
CA LYS A 65 28.32 19.28 39.27
C LYS A 65 29.79 19.56 39.12
#